data_AF-A0A6A3I935-F1
#
_entry.id   AF-A0A6A3I935-F1
#
_cell.length_a   1.000
_cell.length_b   1.000
_cell.length_c   1.000
_cell.angle_alpha   90.00
_cell.angle_beta   90.00
_cell.angle_gamma   90.00
#
_symmetry.space_group_name_H-M   'P 1'
#
loop_
_entity.id
_entity.type
_entity.pdbx_description
1 polymer ?
#
loop_
_entity_poly.entity_id
_entity_poly.type
_entity_poly.pdbx_seq_one_letter_code
_entity_poly.pdbx_strand_id
1 'polypeptide(L)'
;MQRALSQLANGKTKKFVLTGADGNLGRVAADFMVDIAKPEEQVVITSYDLETLPAEPKTCVMLPKLSASSAPATRPLSVPVETDVEEEIPFLPRDHHFIEKIMMESGLDYNIQRNWLYMGNIPTLFAPSWKFCGNKWLSNSHDVPGAYVAREDCSRVFAALILGRGEPNKVYDATGPELVQQKDLMEWMCQQTGYKCEYVDMPDEELTKWWLDRGLPTDMATGDFSQLPMKLCIGDAICCGEMLGNGAMINTSDTVEELTGLGLLRPLWNLHPSLLLSSSSNQPAMPKYVLTGADGNLGGVAADFAVEIAKPEDELVFTSYTLDSIPADKLKRWQDKGVKVVAASYDEPETLKPVFQGAEAVSFISTWLIGDRRRSQAKNVIDTAKACGVKRICYTSFVGAGSTAENEEDIPFLPRDHHFVEQQIYASGLQYSIQRNFLDDCGRVQAALLLGRGEPNHVPVHA
;
A
#
# COMPACT_ATOMS: atom_id res chain seq x y z
N MET A 1 27.84 11.65 13.23
CA MET A 1 26.76 12.66 13.25
C MET A 1 27.27 14.06 12.90
N GLN A 2 28.04 14.77 13.74
CA GLN A 2 28.59 16.10 13.39
C GLN A 2 29.44 16.14 12.11
N ARG A 3 30.20 15.07 11.80
CA ARG A 3 31.01 14.95 10.57
C ARG A 3 30.18 14.67 9.29
N ALA A 4 29.02 14.04 9.46
CA ALA A 4 28.04 13.85 8.37
C ALA A 4 27.24 15.15 8.13
N LEU A 5 26.86 15.83 9.23
CA LEU A 5 26.25 17.17 9.20
C LEU A 5 27.19 18.24 8.62
N SER A 6 28.51 18.14 8.81
CA SER A 6 29.47 19.09 8.25
C SER A 6 29.73 18.90 6.74
N GLN A 7 29.59 17.68 6.21
CA GLN A 7 29.65 17.44 4.75
C GLN A 7 28.37 17.90 4.05
N LEU A 8 27.26 18.04 4.78
CA LEU A 8 25.97 18.55 4.29
C LEU A 8 25.90 20.09 4.19
N ALA A 9 26.90 20.86 4.60
CA ALA A 9 26.81 22.33 4.66
C ALA A 9 27.19 23.08 3.37
N ASN A 10 27.71 22.40 2.34
CA ASN A 10 28.18 23.04 1.11
C ASN A 10 27.21 22.82 -0.07
N GLY A 11 26.35 23.81 -0.35
CA GLY A 11 25.58 23.89 -1.59
C GLY A 11 24.26 24.63 -1.45
N LYS A 12 23.87 25.42 -2.46
CA LYS A 12 22.62 26.21 -2.59
C LYS A 12 21.33 25.35 -2.73
N THR A 13 21.37 24.11 -2.28
CA THR A 13 20.36 23.06 -2.51
C THR A 13 19.42 22.99 -1.30
N LYS A 14 18.10 23.14 -1.50
CA LYS A 14 17.11 22.98 -0.42
C LYS A 14 17.11 21.52 0.04
N LYS A 15 17.08 21.30 1.36
CA LYS A 15 17.17 19.96 1.95
C LYS A 15 15.92 19.65 2.74
N PHE A 16 15.40 18.45 2.54
CA PHE A 16 14.21 17.94 3.19
C PHE A 16 14.55 16.64 3.91
N VAL A 17 14.20 16.57 5.18
CA VAL A 17 14.54 15.42 6.04
C VAL A 17 13.26 14.70 6.43
N LEU A 18 13.16 13.42 6.07
CA LEU A 18 12.09 12.53 6.52
C LEU A 18 12.59 11.64 7.66
N THR A 19 11.79 11.58 8.73
CA THR A 19 12.00 10.65 9.85
C THR A 19 10.91 9.60 9.90
N GLY A 20 11.22 8.44 10.47
CA GLY A 20 10.26 7.33 10.58
C GLY A 20 9.98 6.60 9.26
N ALA A 21 10.94 6.59 8.33
CA ALA A 21 10.77 5.97 7.02
C ALA A 21 10.58 4.44 7.07
N ASP A 22 10.89 3.82 8.20
CA ASP A 22 10.66 2.39 8.45
C ASP A 22 9.17 2.06 8.67
N GLY A 23 8.36 3.07 9.01
CA GLY A 23 6.93 2.91 9.28
C GLY A 23 6.07 2.80 8.02
N ASN A 24 4.85 2.29 8.18
CA ASN A 24 3.92 2.06 7.05
C ASN A 24 3.65 3.33 6.22
N LEU A 25 3.48 4.49 6.86
CA LEU A 25 3.29 5.78 6.19
C LEU A 25 4.63 6.34 5.69
N GLY A 26 5.66 6.26 6.53
CA GLY A 26 6.98 6.83 6.24
C GLY A 26 7.65 6.22 5.02
N ARG A 27 7.45 4.93 4.75
CA ARG A 27 8.01 4.26 3.57
C ARG A 27 7.42 4.82 2.27
N VAL A 28 6.09 4.82 2.18
CA VAL A 28 5.37 5.36 1.01
C VAL A 28 5.65 6.86 0.84
N ALA A 29 5.77 7.60 1.95
CA ALA A 29 6.14 9.01 1.90
C ALA A 29 7.58 9.21 1.39
N ALA A 30 8.53 8.36 1.79
CA ALA A 30 9.91 8.40 1.32
C ALA A 30 9.99 8.22 -0.19
N ASP A 31 9.32 7.19 -0.71
CA ASP A 31 9.29 6.88 -2.14
C ASP A 31 8.64 8.03 -2.93
N PHE A 32 7.48 8.50 -2.48
CA PHE A 32 6.80 9.63 -3.13
C PHE A 32 7.61 10.93 -3.08
N MET A 33 8.31 11.22 -1.98
CA MET A 33 9.23 12.36 -1.91
C MET A 33 10.36 12.25 -2.93
N VAL A 34 10.91 11.05 -3.13
CA VAL A 34 11.96 10.80 -4.12
C VAL A 34 11.45 11.09 -5.54
N ASP A 35 10.22 10.70 -5.85
CA ASP A 35 9.61 10.87 -7.16
C ASP A 35 9.30 12.33 -7.51
N ILE A 36 8.78 13.08 -6.53
CA ILE A 36 8.23 14.41 -6.79
C ILE A 36 9.18 15.56 -6.43
N ALA A 37 10.31 15.28 -5.79
CA ALA A 37 11.34 16.27 -5.50
C ALA A 37 12.00 16.80 -6.78
N LYS A 38 12.22 18.11 -6.84
CA LYS A 38 12.89 18.75 -7.98
C LYS A 38 14.38 18.36 -8.04
N PRO A 39 15.03 18.44 -9.21
CA PRO A 39 16.46 18.11 -9.34
C PRO A 39 17.39 18.89 -8.40
N GLU A 40 17.01 20.12 -8.03
CA GLU A 40 17.73 20.98 -7.09
C GLU A 40 17.35 20.79 -5.61
N GLU A 41 16.48 19.84 -5.29
CA GLU A 41 16.04 19.49 -3.94
C GLU A 41 16.72 18.20 -3.48
N GLN A 42 17.25 18.21 -2.26
CA GLN A 42 17.87 17.04 -1.65
C GLN A 42 16.93 16.43 -0.62
N VAL A 43 16.50 15.20 -0.86
CA VAL A 43 15.77 14.39 0.12
C VAL A 43 16.77 13.60 0.95
N VAL A 44 16.59 13.62 2.26
CA VAL A 44 17.38 12.89 3.26
C VAL A 44 16.42 12.01 4.04
N ILE A 45 16.60 10.69 3.95
CA ILE A 45 15.76 9.73 4.65
C ILE A 45 16.52 9.21 5.87
N THR A 46 15.84 9.14 7.00
CA THR A 46 16.40 8.56 8.23
C THR A 46 15.64 7.30 8.63
N SER A 47 16.41 6.33 9.09
CA SER A 47 15.93 4.99 9.46
C SER A 47 16.73 4.46 10.66
N TYR A 48 16.08 3.58 11.42
CA TYR A 48 16.72 2.78 12.47
C TYR A 48 17.48 1.58 11.93
N ASP A 49 17.20 1.18 10.69
CA ASP A 49 17.79 0.04 10.00
C ASP A 49 17.85 0.27 8.48
N LEU A 50 19.00 0.73 7.97
CA LEU A 50 19.20 0.99 6.54
C LEU A 50 18.95 -0.24 5.66
N GLU A 51 19.09 -1.46 6.18
CA GLU A 51 18.84 -2.68 5.41
C GLU A 51 17.36 -2.87 5.10
N THR A 52 16.48 -2.20 5.86
CA THR A 52 15.04 -2.19 5.61
C THR A 52 14.62 -1.10 4.62
N LEU A 53 15.51 -0.21 4.23
CA LEU A 53 15.24 0.82 3.21
C LEU A 53 15.56 0.29 1.80
N PRO A 54 14.87 0.76 0.75
CA PRO A 54 15.18 0.37 -0.63
C PRO A 54 16.64 0.69 -0.99
N ALA A 55 17.23 -0.13 -1.85
CA ALA A 55 18.66 -0.17 -2.10
C ALA A 55 19.12 0.90 -3.12
N GLU A 56 19.81 1.93 -2.60
CA GLU A 56 20.61 2.98 -3.27
C GLU A 56 20.00 4.41 -3.39
N PRO A 57 20.83 5.48 -3.25
CA PRO A 57 20.50 6.53 -2.29
C PRO A 57 20.11 7.90 -2.89
N LYS A 58 19.13 8.56 -2.26
CA LYS A 58 19.18 9.99 -1.95
C LYS A 58 19.56 10.13 -0.47
N THR A 59 20.84 10.41 -0.21
CA THR A 59 21.47 10.67 1.11
C THR A 59 20.75 10.08 2.34
N CYS A 60 20.82 8.76 2.53
CA CYS A 60 20.28 8.13 3.73
C CYS A 60 21.25 8.32 4.91
N VAL A 61 20.73 8.73 6.07
CA VAL A 61 21.53 8.89 7.30
C VAL A 61 20.99 7.95 8.36
N MET A 62 21.85 7.04 8.82
CA MET A 62 21.56 6.22 9.99
C MET A 62 21.42 7.09 11.23
N LEU A 63 20.30 6.95 11.93
CA LEU A 63 20.19 7.44 13.29
C LEU A 63 20.69 6.36 14.24
N PRO A 64 21.60 6.69 15.18
CA PRO A 64 21.93 5.74 16.24
C PRO A 64 20.63 5.39 16.98
N LYS A 65 20.42 4.11 17.31
CA LYS A 65 19.40 3.71 18.29
C LYS A 65 19.68 4.50 19.56
N LEU A 66 18.88 5.55 19.81
CA LEU A 66 18.97 6.32 21.03
C LEU A 66 18.55 5.39 22.17
N SER A 67 19.51 4.93 22.97
CA SER A 67 19.18 4.51 24.32
C SER A 67 18.60 5.73 25.03
N ALA A 68 17.58 5.56 25.87
CA ALA A 68 16.94 6.65 26.62
C ALA A 68 17.90 7.53 27.45
N SER A 69 19.19 7.15 27.55
CA SER A 69 20.21 7.83 28.36
C SER A 69 21.05 8.91 27.65
N SER A 70 20.95 9.08 26.31
CA SER A 70 21.89 9.94 25.57
C SER A 70 21.29 11.16 24.87
N ALA A 71 20.03 11.53 25.16
CA ALA A 71 19.53 12.84 24.75
C ALA A 71 20.29 13.93 25.52
N PRO A 72 20.88 14.96 24.87
CA PRO A 72 21.40 16.10 25.59
C PRO A 72 20.25 16.70 26.39
N ALA A 73 20.48 17.01 27.67
CA ALA A 73 19.48 17.63 28.52
C ALA A 73 19.04 18.98 27.91
N THR A 74 18.01 18.95 27.07
CA THR A 74 17.28 20.15 26.71
C THR A 74 16.54 20.58 27.95
N ARG A 75 16.63 21.88 28.25
CA ARG A 75 15.86 22.50 29.33
C ARG A 75 14.40 22.06 29.15
N PRO A 76 13.76 21.44 30.14
CA PRO A 76 12.36 21.06 30.00
C PRO A 76 11.58 22.33 29.66
N LEU A 77 10.94 22.34 28.50
CA LEU A 77 9.87 23.28 28.22
C LEU A 77 8.78 22.90 29.21
N SER A 78 8.72 23.63 30.33
CA SER A 78 7.62 23.56 31.27
C SER A 78 6.43 24.26 30.61
N VAL A 79 5.80 23.59 29.65
CA VAL A 79 4.44 23.95 29.24
C VAL A 79 3.56 23.46 30.38
N PRO A 80 2.80 24.35 31.05
CA PRO A 80 1.78 23.89 31.98
C PRO A 80 0.82 22.99 31.20
N VAL A 81 0.77 21.71 31.58
CA VAL A 81 -0.30 20.81 31.14
C VAL A 81 -1.50 21.22 31.96
N GLU A 82 -2.44 21.94 31.35
CA GLU A 82 -3.77 22.15 31.95
C GLU A 82 -4.47 20.80 31.93
N THR A 83 -4.53 20.15 33.09
CA THR A 83 -5.05 18.77 33.26
C THR A 83 -6.54 18.65 32.96
N ASP A 84 -7.27 19.76 32.98
CA ASP A 84 -8.73 19.77 32.89
C ASP A 84 -9.23 19.62 31.43
N VAL A 85 -8.38 19.86 30.43
CA VAL A 85 -8.74 19.78 28.99
C VAL A 85 -8.55 18.36 28.43
N GLU A 86 -7.69 17.54 29.04
CA GLU A 86 -7.40 16.17 28.57
C GLU A 86 -8.59 15.20 28.75
N GLU A 87 -9.50 15.48 29.69
CA GLU A 87 -10.68 14.64 29.91
C GLU A 87 -11.74 14.78 28.81
N GLU A 88 -11.79 15.92 28.10
CA GLU A 88 -12.75 16.18 27.01
C GLU A 88 -12.27 15.71 25.62
N ILE A 89 -10.98 15.37 25.48
CA ILE A 89 -10.40 14.91 24.21
C ILE A 89 -10.48 13.37 24.16
N PRO A 90 -10.93 12.77 23.05
CA PRO A 90 -10.91 11.32 22.87
C PRO A 90 -9.51 10.71 23.02
N PHE A 91 -9.40 9.41 23.32
CA PHE A 91 -8.11 8.80 23.69
C PHE A 91 -6.99 8.99 22.65
N LEU A 92 -7.25 8.73 21.36
CA LEU A 92 -6.24 8.77 20.30
C LEU A 92 -5.71 10.18 19.97
N PRO A 93 -6.53 11.26 19.95
CA PRO A 93 -6.00 12.59 19.66
C PRO A 93 -5.26 13.28 20.83
N ARG A 94 -5.27 12.75 22.06
CA ARG A 94 -4.69 13.43 23.24
C ARG A 94 -3.21 13.73 23.08
N ASP A 95 -2.42 12.74 22.72
CA ASP A 95 -0.96 12.89 22.50
C ASP A 95 -0.67 13.80 21.30
N HIS A 96 -1.47 13.71 20.25
CA HIS A 96 -1.35 14.56 19.07
C HIS A 96 -1.66 16.02 19.40
N HIS A 97 -2.70 16.31 20.18
CA HIS A 97 -3.04 17.66 20.63
C HIS A 97 -1.90 18.30 21.42
N PHE A 98 -1.27 17.52 22.32
CA PHE A 98 -0.09 17.96 23.06
C PHE A 98 1.09 18.29 22.13
N ILE A 99 1.36 17.44 21.13
CA ILE A 99 2.45 17.67 20.14
C ILE A 99 2.15 18.90 19.27
N GLU A 100 0.90 19.08 18.82
CA GLU A 100 0.51 20.24 18.01
C GLU A 100 0.76 21.55 18.75
N LYS A 101 0.43 21.63 20.05
CA LYS A 101 0.69 22.81 20.87
C LYS A 101 2.19 23.14 20.92
N ILE A 102 3.04 22.13 21.14
CA ILE A 102 4.50 22.31 21.13
C ILE A 102 4.99 22.82 19.77
N MET A 103 4.46 22.27 18.68
CA MET A 103 4.81 22.70 17.32
C MET A 103 4.45 24.17 17.07
N MET A 104 3.24 24.58 17.45
CA MET A 104 2.76 25.96 17.28
C MET A 104 3.54 26.97 18.12
N GLU A 105 3.98 26.59 19.33
CA GLU A 105 4.77 27.44 20.24
C GLU A 105 6.27 27.47 19.90
N SER A 106 6.75 26.59 19.02
CA SER A 106 8.18 26.42 18.72
C SER A 106 8.83 27.62 18.03
N GLY A 107 8.02 28.48 17.39
CA GLY A 107 8.49 29.57 16.53
C GLY A 107 9.02 29.11 15.16
N LEU A 108 8.86 27.83 14.81
CA LEU A 108 9.14 27.29 13.47
C LEU A 108 7.94 27.48 12.55
N ASP A 109 8.18 27.64 11.24
CA ASP A 109 7.12 27.42 10.26
C ASP A 109 6.70 25.95 10.30
N TYR A 110 5.39 25.69 10.38
CA TYR A 110 4.86 24.33 10.49
C TYR A 110 3.78 24.02 9.46
N ASN A 111 3.63 22.74 9.16
CA ASN A 111 2.38 22.17 8.68
C ASN A 111 2.01 21.00 9.57
N ILE A 112 0.73 20.88 9.87
CA ILE A 112 0.19 19.74 10.63
C ILE A 112 -0.76 19.00 9.71
N GLN A 113 -0.53 17.70 9.54
CA GLN A 113 -1.45 16.81 8.83
C GLN A 113 -2.23 16.01 9.85
N ARG A 114 -3.56 16.15 9.84
CA ARG A 114 -4.47 15.36 10.66
C ARG A 114 -5.03 14.23 9.81
N ASN A 115 -4.50 13.04 10.04
CA ASN A 115 -5.02 11.84 9.40
C ASN A 115 -6.31 11.43 10.05
N TRP A 116 -7.34 11.23 9.24
CA TRP A 116 -8.56 10.61 9.72
C TRP A 116 -8.40 9.09 9.76
N LEU A 117 -9.39 8.36 10.29
CA LEU A 117 -9.26 6.92 10.50
C LEU A 117 -8.90 6.20 9.20
N TYR A 118 -7.83 5.41 9.27
CA TYR A 118 -7.36 4.63 8.14
C TYR A 118 -8.36 3.54 7.79
N MET A 119 -8.82 3.54 6.56
CA MET A 119 -9.78 2.53 6.09
C MET A 119 -9.24 1.09 6.26
N GLY A 120 -7.94 0.88 6.02
CA GLY A 120 -7.27 -0.42 6.19
C GLY A 120 -7.23 -0.95 7.64
N ASN A 121 -7.52 -0.11 8.65
CA ASN A 121 -7.61 -0.56 10.03
C ASN A 121 -8.79 -1.51 10.24
N ILE A 122 -9.90 -1.31 9.54
CA ILE A 122 -11.12 -2.10 9.75
C ILE A 122 -10.89 -3.60 9.49
N PRO A 123 -10.44 -4.04 8.29
CA PRO A 123 -10.20 -5.45 8.04
C PRO A 123 -9.02 -6.02 8.84
N THR A 124 -8.06 -5.18 9.24
CA THR A 124 -6.82 -5.64 9.91
C THR A 124 -6.96 -5.73 11.43
N LEU A 125 -7.71 -4.82 12.04
CA LEU A 125 -7.78 -4.64 13.50
C LEU A 125 -9.16 -5.00 14.05
N PHE A 126 -10.25 -4.70 13.34
CA PHE A 126 -11.61 -4.90 13.85
C PHE A 126 -12.24 -6.21 13.36
N ALA A 127 -12.16 -6.51 12.06
CA ALA A 127 -12.76 -7.72 11.49
C ALA A 127 -12.31 -9.05 12.14
N PRO A 128 -11.04 -9.21 12.58
CA PRO A 128 -10.62 -10.39 13.31
C PRO A 128 -11.44 -10.67 14.59
N SER A 129 -11.99 -9.63 15.21
CA SER A 129 -12.80 -9.76 16.43
C SER A 129 -14.19 -10.36 16.20
N TRP A 130 -14.73 -10.32 14.98
CA TRP A 130 -16.15 -10.59 14.77
C TRP A 130 -16.57 -12.00 15.19
N LYS A 131 -15.75 -13.00 14.86
CA LYS A 131 -15.99 -14.39 15.26
C LYS A 131 -15.97 -14.56 16.78
N PHE A 132 -15.02 -13.91 17.44
CA PHE A 132 -14.91 -13.89 18.89
C PHE A 132 -16.13 -13.25 19.56
N CYS A 133 -16.70 -12.22 18.92
CA CYS A 133 -17.92 -11.55 19.36
C CYS A 133 -19.22 -12.30 18.97
N GLY A 134 -19.14 -13.55 18.52
CA GLY A 134 -20.30 -14.34 18.12
C GLY A 134 -20.85 -13.96 16.75
N ASN A 135 -19.96 -13.69 15.80
CA ASN A 135 -20.25 -13.20 14.45
C ASN A 135 -20.90 -11.81 14.45
N LYS A 136 -20.37 -10.91 15.29
CA LYS A 136 -20.86 -9.54 15.44
C LYS A 136 -19.73 -8.54 15.34
N TRP A 137 -19.98 -7.40 14.71
CA TRP A 137 -19.17 -6.21 14.93
C TRP A 137 -19.86 -5.39 16.01
N LEU A 138 -19.27 -5.37 17.20
CA LEU A 138 -19.66 -4.48 18.29
C LEU A 138 -19.02 -3.11 18.05
N SER A 139 -19.83 -2.08 17.88
CA SER A 139 -19.40 -0.72 17.56
C SER A 139 -20.07 0.29 18.49
N ASN A 140 -19.41 1.41 18.72
CA ASN A 140 -19.93 2.57 19.42
C ASN A 140 -19.95 3.82 18.53
N SER A 141 -20.09 3.65 17.21
CA SER A 141 -20.14 4.77 16.27
C SER A 141 -21.52 5.42 16.15
N HIS A 142 -22.57 4.82 16.74
CA HIS A 142 -23.94 5.34 16.75
C HIS A 142 -24.50 5.66 15.36
N ASP A 143 -24.16 4.81 14.38
CA ASP A 143 -24.49 4.96 12.96
C ASP A 143 -24.04 6.29 12.33
N VAL A 144 -23.17 7.05 13.00
CA VAL A 144 -22.60 8.28 12.45
C VAL A 144 -21.54 7.93 11.41
N PRO A 145 -21.65 8.46 10.17
CA PRO A 145 -20.68 8.15 9.13
C PRO A 145 -19.41 8.97 9.29
N GLY A 146 -18.31 8.49 8.71
CA GLY A 146 -17.04 9.21 8.70
C GLY A 146 -16.28 9.15 7.37
N ALA A 147 -15.42 10.13 7.12
CA ALA A 147 -14.55 10.15 5.93
C ALA A 147 -13.25 9.35 6.14
N TYR A 148 -13.30 8.03 5.95
CA TYR A 148 -12.13 7.15 6.07
C TYR A 148 -11.12 7.39 4.95
N VAL A 149 -9.84 7.38 5.29
CA VAL A 149 -8.75 7.72 4.36
C VAL A 149 -7.82 6.54 4.10
N ALA A 150 -7.26 6.45 2.89
CA ALA A 150 -6.22 5.49 2.55
C ALA A 150 -4.88 5.93 3.17
N ARG A 151 -4.10 4.98 3.70
CA ARG A 151 -2.79 5.30 4.32
C ARG A 151 -1.82 5.85 3.29
N GLU A 152 -1.93 5.38 2.06
CA GLU A 152 -1.12 5.78 0.91
C GLU A 152 -1.38 7.26 0.57
N ASP A 153 -2.64 7.70 0.61
CA ASP A 153 -2.98 9.11 0.38
C ASP A 153 -2.47 10.01 1.52
N CYS A 154 -2.58 9.56 2.77
CA CYS A 154 -1.92 10.24 3.89
C CYS A 154 -0.40 10.34 3.70
N SER A 155 0.23 9.30 3.17
CA SER A 155 1.68 9.28 2.92
C SER A 155 2.08 10.31 1.86
N ARG A 156 1.28 10.44 0.79
CA ARG A 156 1.49 11.42 -0.28
C ARG A 156 1.32 12.85 0.20
N VAL A 157 0.29 13.12 1.00
CA VAL A 157 0.09 14.44 1.64
C VAL A 157 1.30 14.78 2.52
N PHE A 158 1.77 13.83 3.33
CA PHE A 158 2.86 14.07 4.26
C PHE A 158 4.16 14.41 3.54
N ALA A 159 4.48 13.64 2.49
CA ALA A 159 5.58 13.90 1.59
C ALA A 159 5.50 15.27 0.92
N ALA A 160 4.32 15.65 0.41
CA ALA A 160 4.10 16.96 -0.22
C ALA A 160 4.32 18.11 0.77
N LEU A 161 3.84 17.98 2.00
CA LEU A 161 4.03 18.98 3.06
C LEU A 161 5.50 19.13 3.44
N ILE A 162 6.24 18.02 3.59
CA ILE A 162 7.69 18.08 3.88
C ILE A 162 8.43 18.82 2.78
N LEU A 163 8.07 18.62 1.50
CA LEU A 163 8.65 19.33 0.36
C LEU A 163 8.20 20.79 0.24
N GLY A 164 7.47 21.32 1.22
CA GLY A 164 7.05 22.72 1.29
C GLY A 164 5.96 23.09 0.28
N ARG A 165 5.10 22.13 -0.09
CA ARG A 165 3.96 22.38 -0.98
C ARG A 165 2.73 22.93 -0.24
N GLY A 166 2.71 22.86 1.08
CA GLY A 166 1.68 23.45 1.92
C GLY A 166 1.88 24.95 2.14
N GLU A 167 0.81 25.63 2.53
CA GLU A 167 0.87 27.01 3.02
C GLU A 167 1.54 27.03 4.41
N PRO A 168 2.47 27.95 4.70
CA PRO A 168 3.09 28.01 6.02
C PRO A 168 2.07 28.16 7.15
N ASN A 169 2.27 27.43 8.25
CA ASN A 169 1.49 27.48 9.47
C ASN A 169 0.02 27.06 9.29
N LYS A 170 -0.23 26.11 8.37
CA LYS A 170 -1.56 25.56 8.09
C LYS A 170 -1.70 24.11 8.56
N VAL A 171 -2.88 23.83 9.10
CA VAL A 171 -3.36 22.48 9.43
C VAL A 171 -4.16 21.94 8.23
N TYR A 172 -3.89 20.70 7.86
CA TYR A 172 -4.53 19.99 6.75
C TYR A 172 -5.16 18.71 7.28
N ASP A 173 -6.48 18.57 7.12
CA ASP A 173 -7.16 17.30 7.32
C ASP A 173 -6.94 16.42 6.08
N ALA A 174 -6.50 15.18 6.28
CA ALA A 174 -6.37 14.18 5.22
C ALA A 174 -7.51 13.17 5.37
N THR A 175 -8.51 13.29 4.49
CA THR A 175 -9.77 12.54 4.60
C THR A 175 -10.08 11.77 3.31
N GLY A 176 -11.03 10.84 3.41
CA GLY A 176 -11.61 10.20 2.23
C GLY A 176 -12.56 11.12 1.45
N PRO A 177 -12.97 10.73 0.23
CA PRO A 177 -13.84 11.54 -0.62
C PRO A 177 -15.30 11.60 -0.15
N GLU A 178 -15.71 10.71 0.76
CA GLU A 178 -17.10 10.49 1.10
C GLU A 178 -17.27 9.97 2.52
N LEU A 179 -18.47 10.15 3.07
CA LEU A 179 -18.84 9.69 4.41
C LEU A 179 -19.42 8.29 4.34
N VAL A 180 -18.93 7.38 5.18
CA VAL A 180 -19.34 5.97 5.20
C VAL A 180 -19.68 5.53 6.62
N GLN A 181 -20.76 4.77 6.81
CA GLN A 181 -21.03 4.16 8.10
C GLN A 181 -20.21 2.87 8.27
N GLN A 182 -19.85 2.54 9.52
CA GLN A 182 -19.17 1.27 9.81
C GLN A 182 -20.04 0.07 9.41
N LYS A 183 -21.36 0.19 9.55
CA LYS A 183 -22.32 -0.82 9.09
C LYS A 183 -22.21 -1.09 7.58
N ASP A 184 -22.14 -0.05 6.75
CA ASP A 184 -22.01 -0.21 5.30
C ASP A 184 -20.68 -0.91 4.94
N LEU A 185 -19.59 -0.57 5.64
CA LEU A 185 -18.30 -1.23 5.48
C LEU A 185 -18.35 -2.71 5.87
N MET A 186 -19.05 -3.03 6.97
CA MET A 186 -19.30 -4.40 7.42
C MET A 186 -20.07 -5.20 6.37
N GLU A 187 -21.18 -4.65 5.88
CA GLU A 187 -22.04 -5.29 4.89
C GLU A 187 -21.27 -5.53 3.60
N TRP A 188 -20.50 -4.54 3.13
CA TRP A 188 -19.64 -4.70 1.96
C TRP A 188 -18.61 -5.83 2.16
N MET A 189 -17.90 -5.87 3.30
CA MET A 189 -16.93 -6.94 3.58
C MET A 189 -17.60 -8.33 3.63
N CYS A 190 -18.79 -8.43 4.22
CA CYS A 190 -19.57 -9.66 4.23
C CYS A 190 -19.98 -10.09 2.81
N GLN A 191 -20.38 -9.16 1.95
CA GLN A 191 -20.69 -9.44 0.55
C GLN A 191 -19.47 -9.95 -0.22
N GLN A 192 -18.28 -9.37 0.01
CA GLN A 192 -17.06 -9.78 -0.69
C GLN A 192 -16.52 -11.14 -0.23
N THR A 193 -16.76 -11.53 1.01
CA THR A 193 -16.16 -12.74 1.63
C THR A 193 -17.15 -13.89 1.80
N GLY A 194 -18.45 -13.62 1.67
CA GLY A 194 -19.51 -14.57 2.05
C GLY A 194 -19.64 -14.77 3.56
N TYR A 195 -18.87 -14.06 4.39
CA TYR A 195 -18.96 -14.13 5.83
C TYR A 195 -20.28 -13.52 6.32
N LYS A 196 -20.85 -14.09 7.38
CA LYS A 196 -22.08 -13.58 8.00
C LYS A 196 -21.70 -12.87 9.29
N CYS A 197 -21.90 -11.57 9.34
CA CYS A 197 -21.68 -10.75 10.52
C CYS A 197 -22.91 -9.86 10.76
N GLU A 198 -23.23 -9.62 12.03
CA GLU A 198 -24.26 -8.68 12.46
C GLU A 198 -23.61 -7.41 13.01
N TYR A 199 -24.15 -6.25 12.64
CA TYR A 199 -23.72 -4.97 13.23
C TYR A 199 -24.49 -4.71 14.51
N VAL A 200 -23.80 -4.43 15.61
CA VAL A 200 -24.41 -4.12 16.90
C VAL A 200 -23.82 -2.83 17.43
N ASP A 201 -24.65 -1.79 17.45
CA ASP A 201 -24.32 -0.52 18.10
C ASP A 201 -24.49 -0.64 19.62
N MET A 202 -23.55 -0.07 20.38
CA MET A 202 -23.49 -0.15 21.83
C MET A 202 -23.04 1.20 22.42
N PRO A 203 -23.54 1.59 23.60
CA PRO A 203 -22.97 2.71 24.36
C PRO A 203 -21.50 2.45 24.72
N ASP A 204 -20.70 3.53 24.77
CA ASP A 204 -19.27 3.49 25.12
C ASP A 204 -18.99 2.72 26.42
N GLU A 205 -19.76 2.99 27.47
CA GLU A 205 -19.60 2.34 28.78
C GLU A 205 -19.87 0.83 28.72
N GLU A 206 -20.88 0.41 27.96
CA GLU A 206 -21.25 -1.00 27.81
C GLU A 206 -20.21 -1.75 26.98
N LEU A 207 -19.77 -1.17 25.86
CA LEU A 207 -18.75 -1.75 25.00
C LEU A 207 -17.40 -1.84 25.74
N THR A 208 -17.06 -0.80 26.49
CA THR A 208 -15.86 -0.76 27.35
C THR A 208 -15.87 -1.90 28.34
N LYS A 209 -16.97 -2.01 29.11
CA LYS A 209 -17.14 -3.08 30.09
C LYS A 209 -17.06 -4.46 29.43
N TRP A 210 -17.70 -4.64 28.27
CA TRP A 210 -17.73 -5.91 27.57
C TRP A 210 -16.33 -6.42 27.20
N TRP A 211 -15.47 -5.53 26.71
CA TRP A 211 -14.09 -5.83 26.32
C TRP A 211 -13.17 -6.05 27.52
N LEU A 212 -13.29 -5.23 28.57
CA LEU A 212 -12.51 -5.38 29.80
C LEU A 212 -12.83 -6.71 30.51
N ASP A 213 -14.12 -7.08 30.59
CA ASP A 213 -14.56 -8.36 31.16
C ASP A 213 -13.99 -9.58 30.38
N ARG A 214 -13.50 -9.36 29.15
CA ARG A 214 -12.89 -10.37 28.26
C ARG A 214 -11.38 -10.23 28.12
N GLY A 215 -10.77 -9.37 28.94
CA GLY A 215 -9.33 -9.24 29.06
C GLY A 215 -8.67 -8.31 28.05
N LEU A 216 -9.41 -7.45 27.34
CA LEU A 216 -8.79 -6.41 26.51
C LEU A 216 -7.95 -5.49 27.41
N PRO A 217 -6.64 -5.31 27.15
CA PRO A 217 -5.78 -4.54 28.03
C PRO A 217 -6.03 -3.04 27.90
N THR A 218 -5.65 -2.27 28.92
CA THR A 218 -5.74 -0.81 28.92
C THR A 218 -4.52 -0.13 28.31
N ASP A 219 -3.43 -0.87 28.08
CA ASP A 219 -2.15 -0.36 27.61
C ASP A 219 -1.57 -1.24 26.50
N MET A 220 -1.11 -0.61 25.43
CA MET A 220 -0.57 -1.32 24.25
C MET A 220 0.83 -1.90 24.49
N ALA A 221 1.64 -1.30 25.37
CA ALA A 221 3.03 -1.71 25.56
C ALA A 221 3.16 -2.93 26.49
N THR A 222 2.25 -3.06 27.46
CA THR A 222 2.32 -4.06 28.52
C THR A 222 1.16 -5.06 28.51
N GLY A 223 0.17 -4.87 27.63
CA GLY A 223 -1.00 -5.74 27.52
C GLY A 223 -0.70 -7.16 27.05
N ASP A 224 -1.44 -8.14 27.56
CA ASP A 224 -1.44 -9.51 27.07
C ASP A 224 -2.50 -9.69 25.98
N PHE A 225 -2.05 -9.97 24.76
CA PHE A 225 -2.90 -10.19 23.58
C PHE A 225 -3.00 -11.66 23.17
N SER A 226 -2.41 -12.58 23.93
CA SER A 226 -2.25 -13.99 23.54
C SER A 226 -3.58 -14.71 23.31
N GLN A 227 -4.66 -14.24 23.95
CA GLN A 227 -6.01 -14.81 23.86
C GLN A 227 -7.00 -13.91 23.10
N LEU A 228 -6.54 -12.77 22.56
CA LEU A 228 -7.40 -11.77 21.95
C LEU A 228 -7.36 -11.84 20.42
N PRO A 229 -8.51 -11.63 19.75
CA PRO A 229 -8.59 -11.72 18.30
C PRO A 229 -7.99 -10.49 17.60
N MET A 230 -7.72 -9.42 18.33
CA MET A 230 -7.20 -8.15 17.82
C MET A 230 -6.14 -7.57 18.75
N LYS A 231 -5.26 -6.73 18.19
CA LYS A 231 -4.18 -6.04 18.92
C LYS A 231 -4.52 -4.57 19.10
N LEU A 232 -5.46 -4.29 19.98
CA LEU A 232 -5.90 -2.95 20.39
C LEU A 232 -6.01 -2.90 21.91
N CYS A 233 -5.66 -1.77 22.52
CA CYS A 233 -6.03 -1.54 23.91
C CYS A 233 -7.47 -1.01 23.96
N ILE A 234 -8.04 -0.92 25.16
CA ILE A 234 -9.41 -0.41 25.35
C ILE A 234 -9.58 1.00 24.79
N GLY A 235 -8.58 1.88 24.97
CA GLY A 235 -8.62 3.25 24.46
C GLY A 235 -8.71 3.27 22.94
N ASP A 236 -7.88 2.49 22.25
CA ASP A 236 -7.90 2.41 20.79
C ASP A 236 -9.22 1.86 20.25
N ALA A 237 -9.76 0.83 20.92
CA ALA A 237 -10.97 0.14 20.50
C ALA A 237 -12.22 1.03 20.60
N ILE A 238 -12.32 1.83 21.66
CA ILE A 238 -13.47 2.70 21.91
C ILE A 238 -13.34 4.03 21.15
N CYS A 239 -12.16 4.62 21.10
CA CYS A 239 -11.95 5.94 20.51
C CYS A 239 -12.31 6.00 19.02
N CYS A 240 -12.10 4.91 18.27
CA CYS A 240 -12.47 4.85 16.86
C CYS A 240 -13.98 5.09 16.63
N GLY A 241 -14.85 4.49 17.45
CA GLY A 241 -16.28 4.72 17.37
C GLY A 241 -16.71 6.05 18.01
N GLU A 242 -16.10 6.43 19.13
CA GLU A 242 -16.37 7.71 19.82
C GLU A 242 -16.16 8.92 18.89
N MET A 243 -15.05 8.93 18.14
CA MET A 243 -14.73 9.97 17.15
C MET A 243 -15.73 10.05 15.99
N LEU A 244 -16.40 8.94 15.67
CA LEU A 244 -17.48 8.94 14.71
C LEU A 244 -18.77 9.43 15.37
N GLY A 245 -19.15 8.83 16.51
CA GLY A 245 -20.38 9.11 17.23
C GLY A 245 -20.53 10.57 17.67
N ASN A 246 -19.42 11.25 17.99
CA ASN A 246 -19.42 12.67 18.33
C ASN A 246 -19.39 13.61 17.10
N GLY A 247 -19.32 13.06 15.88
CA GLY A 247 -19.32 13.82 14.63
C GLY A 247 -17.98 14.46 14.27
N ALA A 248 -16.86 14.11 14.91
CA ALA A 248 -15.55 14.70 14.60
C ALA A 248 -15.05 14.36 13.17
N MET A 249 -15.67 13.39 12.50
CA MET A 249 -15.27 12.88 11.19
C MET A 249 -16.29 13.08 10.05
N ILE A 250 -17.14 14.11 10.11
CA ILE A 250 -18.26 14.30 9.16
C ILE A 250 -17.96 15.18 7.94
N ASN A 251 -16.71 15.60 7.74
CA ASN A 251 -16.31 16.49 6.64
C ASN A 251 -15.35 15.79 5.68
N THR A 252 -15.41 16.13 4.40
CA THR A 252 -14.42 15.70 3.41
C THR A 252 -13.47 16.85 3.09
N SER A 253 -12.32 16.54 2.50
CA SER A 253 -11.29 17.51 2.15
C SER A 253 -10.69 17.15 0.79
N ASP A 254 -10.25 18.18 0.06
CA ASP A 254 -9.55 18.02 -1.21
C ASP A 254 -8.02 18.03 -1.03
N THR A 255 -7.53 18.01 0.21
CA THR A 255 -6.12 18.08 0.62
C THR A 255 -5.20 17.19 -0.21
N VAL A 256 -5.63 15.95 -0.49
CA VAL A 256 -4.85 14.99 -1.27
C VAL A 256 -4.65 15.51 -2.69
N GLU A 257 -5.71 15.93 -3.37
CA GLU A 257 -5.63 16.47 -4.72
C GLU A 257 -4.88 17.80 -4.74
N GLU A 258 -5.18 18.71 -3.81
CA GLU A 258 -4.56 20.03 -3.71
C GLU A 258 -3.03 19.97 -3.54
N LEU A 259 -2.53 19.09 -2.68
CA LEU A 259 -1.10 19.05 -2.34
C LEU A 259 -0.29 18.12 -3.25
N THR A 260 -0.93 17.08 -3.80
CA THR A 260 -0.22 16.04 -4.56
C THR A 260 -0.44 16.17 -6.07
N GLY A 261 -1.54 16.81 -6.50
CA GLY A 261 -1.99 16.82 -7.90
C GLY A 261 -2.52 15.48 -8.40
N LEU A 262 -2.65 14.49 -7.49
CA LEU A 262 -3.17 13.16 -7.79
C LEU A 262 -4.57 13.01 -7.21
N GLY A 263 -5.45 12.35 -7.96
CA GLY A 263 -6.76 11.98 -7.45
C GLY A 263 -6.64 11.00 -6.27
N LEU A 264 -7.63 11.04 -5.38
CA LEU A 264 -7.76 10.11 -4.27
C LEU A 264 -7.72 8.66 -4.75
N LEU A 265 -7.03 7.80 -4.01
CA LEU A 265 -7.16 6.36 -4.19
C LEU A 265 -8.57 5.95 -3.78
N ARG A 266 -9.42 5.70 -4.78
CA ARG A 266 -10.83 5.39 -4.53
C ARG A 266 -10.95 4.04 -3.82
N PRO A 267 -11.86 3.94 -2.82
CA PRO A 267 -12.18 2.67 -2.22
C PRO A 267 -12.80 1.67 -3.22
N LEU A 268 -12.51 0.38 -3.04
CA LEU A 268 -13.04 -0.74 -3.84
C LEU A 268 -14.57 -0.90 -3.80
N TRP A 269 -15.29 -0.18 -2.94
CA TRP A 269 -16.74 -0.31 -2.78
C TRP A 269 -17.56 0.63 -3.69
N ASN A 270 -16.91 1.55 -4.41
CA ASN A 270 -17.57 2.43 -5.39
C ASN A 270 -17.74 1.79 -6.80
N LEU A 271 -17.60 0.47 -6.91
CA LEU A 271 -18.07 -0.29 -8.08
C LEU A 271 -19.58 -0.52 -7.94
N HIS A 272 -20.38 0.35 -8.56
CA HIS A 272 -21.85 0.33 -8.52
C HIS A 272 -22.44 -1.07 -8.86
N PRO A 273 -23.43 -1.58 -8.09
CA PRO A 273 -24.02 -2.92 -8.28
C PRO A 273 -24.63 -3.17 -9.67
N SER A 274 -25.02 -2.12 -10.40
CA SER A 274 -25.60 -2.28 -11.75
C SER A 274 -24.60 -2.72 -12.81
N LEU A 275 -23.29 -2.73 -12.51
CA LEU A 275 -22.27 -3.32 -13.39
C LEU A 275 -22.08 -4.84 -13.16
N LEU A 276 -22.73 -5.41 -12.13
CA LEU A 276 -22.61 -6.82 -11.72
C LEU A 276 -23.80 -7.70 -12.10
N LEU A 277 -24.81 -7.17 -12.79
CA LEU A 277 -25.92 -7.96 -13.32
C LEU A 277 -25.87 -8.02 -14.84
N SER A 278 -24.98 -8.88 -15.35
CA SER A 278 -25.36 -9.71 -16.49
C SER A 278 -25.54 -11.14 -15.97
N SER A 279 -26.79 -11.51 -15.81
CA SER A 279 -27.21 -12.86 -15.51
C SER A 279 -26.79 -13.80 -16.63
N SER A 280 -25.88 -14.73 -16.37
CA SER A 280 -25.98 -16.05 -16.99
C SER A 280 -25.49 -17.12 -16.02
N SER A 281 -26.39 -18.08 -15.79
CA SER A 281 -26.18 -19.29 -15.02
C SER A 281 -25.08 -20.15 -15.66
N ASN A 282 -23.87 -20.07 -15.13
CA ASN A 282 -22.90 -21.14 -15.18
C ASN A 282 -21.98 -20.98 -13.96
N GLN A 283 -21.81 -22.05 -13.18
CA GLN A 283 -20.86 -22.06 -12.06
C GLN A 283 -19.48 -21.59 -12.60
N PRO A 284 -18.90 -20.48 -12.13
CA PRO A 284 -17.64 -20.01 -12.68
C PRO A 284 -16.54 -21.00 -12.30
N ALA A 285 -15.75 -21.39 -13.29
CA ALA A 285 -14.47 -22.04 -13.05
C ALA A 285 -13.61 -21.12 -12.17
N MET A 286 -12.91 -21.70 -11.19
CA MET A 286 -11.92 -20.99 -10.37
C MET A 286 -10.95 -20.23 -11.30
N PRO A 287 -10.87 -18.89 -11.23
CA PRO A 287 -10.03 -18.11 -12.13
C PRO A 287 -8.56 -18.42 -11.88
N LYS A 288 -7.84 -18.75 -12.96
CA LYS A 288 -6.43 -19.14 -12.91
C LYS A 288 -5.52 -17.96 -13.26
N TYR A 289 -4.54 -17.68 -12.43
CA TYR A 289 -3.57 -16.59 -12.59
C TYR A 289 -2.15 -17.14 -12.67
N VAL A 290 -1.39 -16.69 -13.68
CA VAL A 290 -0.02 -17.16 -13.89
C VAL A 290 0.96 -16.01 -13.69
N LEU A 291 1.93 -16.19 -12.79
CA LEU A 291 3.06 -15.26 -12.60
C LEU A 291 4.35 -15.94 -13.09
N THR A 292 4.99 -15.37 -14.12
CA THR A 292 6.25 -15.90 -14.63
C THR A 292 7.46 -15.16 -14.09
N GLY A 293 8.60 -15.85 -13.95
CA GLY A 293 9.83 -15.29 -13.38
C GLY A 293 9.78 -15.13 -11.86
N ALA A 294 9.06 -16.00 -11.17
CA ALA A 294 8.87 -15.95 -9.71
C ALA A 294 10.16 -16.15 -8.90
N ASP A 295 11.23 -16.64 -9.52
CA ASP A 295 12.55 -16.78 -8.90
C ASP A 295 13.39 -15.50 -8.91
N GLY A 296 13.03 -14.51 -9.74
CA GLY A 296 13.75 -13.23 -9.81
C GLY A 296 13.46 -12.33 -8.61
N ASN A 297 14.29 -11.29 -8.41
CA ASN A 297 14.11 -10.34 -7.30
C ASN A 297 12.71 -9.72 -7.29
N LEU A 298 12.24 -9.24 -8.44
CA LEU A 298 10.92 -8.62 -8.58
C LEU A 298 9.79 -9.67 -8.54
N GLY A 299 9.94 -10.74 -9.33
CA GLY A 299 8.92 -11.78 -9.43
C GLY A 299 8.73 -12.54 -8.13
N GLY A 300 9.77 -12.69 -7.33
CA GLY A 300 9.70 -13.30 -6.00
C GLY A 300 8.93 -12.46 -4.99
N VAL A 301 9.03 -11.13 -5.06
CA VAL A 301 8.20 -10.22 -4.24
C VAL A 301 6.75 -10.24 -4.73
N ALA A 302 6.54 -10.21 -6.05
CA ALA A 302 5.20 -10.33 -6.64
C ALA A 302 4.52 -11.66 -6.25
N ALA A 303 5.27 -12.75 -6.27
CA ALA A 303 4.77 -14.07 -5.89
C ALA A 303 4.36 -14.12 -4.41
N ASP A 304 5.19 -13.59 -3.51
CA ASP A 304 4.89 -13.53 -2.08
C ASP A 304 3.62 -12.71 -1.82
N PHE A 305 3.50 -11.53 -2.43
CA PHE A 305 2.33 -10.69 -2.27
C PHE A 305 1.07 -11.29 -2.92
N ALA A 306 1.19 -11.90 -4.11
CA ALA A 306 0.06 -12.56 -4.77
C ALA A 306 -0.58 -13.65 -3.90
N VAL A 307 0.24 -14.41 -3.14
CA VAL A 307 -0.27 -15.39 -2.18
C VAL A 307 -1.04 -14.74 -1.03
N GLU A 308 -0.65 -13.54 -0.61
CA GLU A 308 -1.31 -12.82 0.49
C GLU A 308 -2.66 -12.23 0.07
N ILE A 309 -2.80 -11.75 -1.17
CA ILE A 309 -3.98 -11.01 -1.62
C ILE A 309 -4.93 -11.80 -2.54
N ALA A 310 -4.58 -13.03 -2.90
CA ALA A 310 -5.43 -13.93 -3.66
C ALA A 310 -6.67 -14.36 -2.86
N LYS A 311 -7.79 -14.51 -3.58
CA LYS A 311 -9.03 -15.05 -3.01
C LYS A 311 -8.93 -16.57 -2.87
N PRO A 312 -9.71 -17.20 -1.96
CA PRO A 312 -9.73 -18.65 -1.80
C PRO A 312 -10.05 -19.43 -3.09
N GLU A 313 -10.84 -18.85 -3.99
CA GLU A 313 -11.21 -19.41 -5.29
C GLU A 313 -10.20 -19.16 -6.41
N ASP A 314 -9.14 -18.37 -6.19
CA ASP A 314 -8.13 -18.08 -7.20
C ASP A 314 -7.11 -19.23 -7.31
N GLU A 315 -6.90 -19.76 -8.52
CA GLU A 315 -5.83 -20.73 -8.77
C GLU A 315 -4.55 -19.98 -9.15
N LEU A 316 -3.55 -19.97 -8.27
CA LEU A 316 -2.24 -19.38 -8.55
C LEU A 316 -1.27 -20.40 -9.16
N VAL A 317 -0.58 -20.00 -10.23
CA VAL A 317 0.52 -20.76 -10.83
C VAL A 317 1.74 -19.86 -11.00
N PHE A 318 2.86 -20.26 -10.38
CA PHE A 318 4.14 -19.54 -10.50
C PHE A 318 5.10 -20.31 -11.39
N THR A 319 5.85 -19.59 -12.24
CA THR A 319 6.88 -20.22 -13.06
C THR A 319 8.25 -19.61 -12.87
N SER A 320 9.26 -20.46 -13.07
CA SER A 320 10.67 -20.10 -13.21
C SER A 320 11.28 -20.93 -14.35
N TYR A 321 12.38 -20.48 -14.94
CA TYR A 321 13.12 -21.28 -15.92
C TYR A 321 13.74 -22.54 -15.29
N THR A 322 14.04 -22.51 -13.99
CA THR A 322 14.46 -23.68 -13.20
C THR A 322 13.93 -23.57 -11.78
N LEU A 323 13.46 -24.67 -11.19
CA LEU A 323 12.99 -24.63 -9.80
C LEU A 323 14.15 -24.50 -8.80
N ASP A 324 15.37 -24.84 -9.22
CA ASP A 324 16.57 -24.80 -8.37
C ASP A 324 16.99 -23.36 -8.00
N SER A 325 16.53 -22.35 -8.74
CA SER A 325 16.80 -20.94 -8.41
C SER A 325 15.89 -20.40 -7.30
N ILE A 326 14.84 -21.14 -6.92
CA ILE A 326 13.93 -20.75 -5.84
C ILE A 326 14.44 -21.37 -4.52
N PRO A 327 14.66 -20.57 -3.46
CA PRO A 327 14.99 -21.10 -2.14
C PRO A 327 13.96 -22.15 -1.67
N ALA A 328 14.43 -23.28 -1.16
CA ALA A 328 13.58 -24.44 -0.86
C ALA A 328 12.46 -24.13 0.17
N ASP A 329 12.75 -23.27 1.14
CA ASP A 329 11.79 -22.77 2.13
C ASP A 329 10.71 -21.89 1.48
N LYS A 330 11.11 -21.02 0.54
CA LYS A 330 10.20 -20.16 -0.22
C LYS A 330 9.31 -20.97 -1.15
N LEU A 331 9.87 -21.94 -1.87
CA LEU A 331 9.12 -22.88 -2.70
C LEU A 331 8.08 -23.65 -1.88
N LYS A 332 8.51 -24.19 -0.73
CA LYS A 332 7.62 -24.92 0.18
C LYS A 332 6.49 -24.03 0.70
N ARG A 333 6.79 -22.78 1.08
CA ARG A 333 5.79 -21.82 1.57
C ARG A 333 4.69 -21.56 0.54
N TRP A 334 5.02 -21.43 -0.74
CA TRP A 334 4.02 -21.28 -1.81
C TRP A 334 3.19 -22.55 -2.01
N GLN A 335 3.83 -23.72 -2.01
CA GLN A 335 3.14 -25.01 -2.15
C GLN A 335 2.19 -25.30 -0.98
N ASP A 336 2.60 -24.99 0.25
CA ASP A 336 1.77 -25.11 1.46
C ASP A 336 0.51 -24.21 1.39
N LYS A 337 0.55 -23.16 0.58
CA LYS A 337 -0.56 -22.23 0.30
C LYS A 337 -1.40 -22.64 -0.91
N GLY A 338 -1.13 -23.80 -1.50
CA GLY A 338 -1.88 -24.34 -2.64
C GLY A 338 -1.43 -23.82 -4.01
N VAL A 339 -0.33 -23.06 -4.07
CA VAL A 339 0.21 -22.55 -5.35
C VAL A 339 0.90 -23.68 -6.12
N LYS A 340 0.60 -23.79 -7.42
CA LYS A 340 1.35 -24.67 -8.33
C LYS A 340 2.61 -23.96 -8.80
N VAL A 341 3.78 -24.57 -8.64
CA VAL A 341 5.05 -24.00 -9.10
C VAL A 341 5.65 -24.90 -10.17
N VAL A 342 5.89 -24.36 -11.36
CA VAL A 342 6.23 -25.15 -12.57
C VAL A 342 7.44 -24.54 -13.29
N ALA A 343 8.35 -25.39 -13.78
CA ALA A 343 9.42 -24.92 -14.65
C ALA A 343 8.88 -24.56 -16.05
N ALA A 344 9.12 -23.33 -16.51
CA ALA A 344 8.78 -22.88 -17.86
C ALA A 344 9.73 -21.77 -18.31
N SER A 345 10.12 -21.79 -19.58
CA SER A 345 11.12 -20.87 -20.15
C SER A 345 10.52 -20.02 -21.25
N TYR A 346 10.87 -18.74 -21.28
CA TYR A 346 10.49 -17.85 -22.39
C TYR A 346 11.19 -18.20 -23.70
N ASP A 347 12.31 -18.93 -23.65
CA ASP A 347 13.01 -19.40 -24.86
C ASP A 347 12.31 -20.66 -25.45
N GLU A 348 11.40 -21.30 -24.71
CA GLU A 348 10.76 -22.57 -25.08
C GLU A 348 9.23 -22.49 -24.99
N PRO A 349 8.52 -21.96 -26.02
CA PRO A 349 7.07 -21.73 -26.00
C PRO A 349 6.22 -22.97 -25.64
N GLU A 350 6.67 -24.17 -25.99
CA GLU A 350 5.99 -25.42 -25.66
C GLU A 350 5.90 -25.67 -24.15
N THR A 351 6.80 -25.09 -23.36
CA THR A 351 6.77 -25.15 -21.88
C THR A 351 5.76 -24.16 -21.28
N LEU A 352 5.45 -23.06 -21.98
CA LEU A 352 4.51 -22.03 -21.53
C LEU A 352 3.05 -22.43 -21.76
N LYS A 353 2.76 -23.11 -22.87
CA LYS A 353 1.41 -23.51 -23.28
C LYS A 353 0.60 -24.25 -22.21
N PRO A 354 1.09 -25.34 -21.58
CA PRO A 354 0.32 -26.04 -20.55
C PRO A 354 0.05 -25.18 -19.31
N VAL A 355 0.93 -24.22 -19.04
CA VAL A 355 0.78 -23.28 -17.91
C VAL A 355 -0.27 -22.22 -18.24
N PHE A 356 -0.27 -21.67 -19.45
CA PHE A 356 -1.17 -20.56 -19.83
C PHE A 356 -2.59 -21.02 -20.20
N GLN A 357 -2.78 -22.30 -20.53
CA GLN A 357 -4.09 -22.83 -20.87
C GLN A 357 -5.10 -22.56 -19.75
N GLY A 358 -6.22 -21.89 -20.09
CA GLY A 358 -7.29 -21.56 -19.16
C GLY A 358 -6.95 -20.46 -18.15
N ALA A 359 -5.82 -19.76 -18.29
CA ALA A 359 -5.48 -18.64 -17.43
C ALA A 359 -6.35 -17.41 -17.76
N GLU A 360 -6.91 -16.80 -16.73
CA GLU A 360 -7.60 -15.51 -16.80
C GLU A 360 -6.59 -14.41 -17.14
N ALA A 361 -5.45 -14.40 -16.44
CA ALA A 361 -4.37 -13.46 -16.68
C ALA A 361 -2.99 -14.10 -16.52
N VAL A 362 -2.04 -13.59 -17.31
CA VAL A 362 -0.62 -13.93 -17.25
C VAL A 362 0.17 -12.67 -16.97
N SER A 363 1.05 -12.71 -15.97
CA SER A 363 2.02 -11.68 -15.67
C SER A 363 3.41 -12.12 -16.12
N PHE A 364 4.11 -11.29 -16.89
CA PHE A 364 5.50 -11.54 -17.24
C PHE A 364 6.42 -10.35 -17.00
N ILE A 365 7.61 -10.67 -16.51
CA ILE A 365 8.70 -9.73 -16.23
C ILE A 365 9.81 -10.02 -17.24
N SER A 366 10.31 -8.98 -17.93
CA SER A 366 11.43 -9.13 -18.87
C SER A 366 12.69 -9.62 -18.16
N THR A 367 13.48 -10.43 -18.87
CA THR A 367 14.79 -10.87 -18.39
C THR A 367 15.82 -9.72 -18.43
N TRP A 368 16.96 -9.90 -17.77
CA TRP A 368 18.08 -8.95 -17.77
C TRP A 368 18.81 -8.84 -19.12
N LEU A 369 18.50 -9.70 -20.09
CA LEU A 369 19.08 -9.68 -21.43
C LEU A 369 18.63 -8.44 -22.19
N ILE A 370 19.46 -7.84 -23.03
CA ILE A 370 19.10 -6.67 -23.87
C ILE A 370 19.23 -7.06 -25.35
N GLY A 371 18.36 -6.52 -26.20
CA GLY A 371 18.32 -6.73 -27.64
C GLY A 371 17.43 -7.90 -28.07
N ASP A 372 17.75 -8.48 -29.24
CA ASP A 372 16.89 -9.43 -29.96
C ASP A 372 16.38 -10.57 -29.09
N ARG A 373 17.21 -11.11 -28.21
CA ARG A 373 16.81 -12.24 -27.36
C ARG A 373 15.70 -11.87 -26.37
N ARG A 374 15.75 -10.70 -25.72
CA ARG A 374 14.65 -10.24 -24.84
C ARG A 374 13.37 -10.05 -25.65
N ARG A 375 13.47 -9.49 -26.85
CA ARG A 375 12.33 -9.27 -27.75
C ARG A 375 11.71 -10.59 -28.20
N SER A 376 12.53 -11.59 -28.55
CA SER A 376 12.07 -12.94 -28.88
C SER A 376 11.36 -13.60 -27.69
N GLN A 377 11.93 -13.51 -26.49
CA GLN A 377 11.33 -14.04 -25.27
C GLN A 377 9.95 -13.41 -24.98
N ALA A 378 9.86 -12.07 -25.06
CA ALA A 378 8.59 -11.39 -24.86
C ALA A 378 7.55 -11.77 -25.92
N LYS A 379 7.95 -11.86 -27.18
CA LYS A 379 7.08 -12.32 -28.27
C LYS A 379 6.55 -13.73 -28.03
N ASN A 380 7.42 -14.65 -27.59
CA ASN A 380 7.02 -16.02 -27.26
C ASN A 380 5.95 -16.06 -26.15
N VAL A 381 6.11 -15.25 -25.11
CA VAL A 381 5.11 -15.14 -24.03
C VAL A 381 3.79 -14.59 -24.56
N ILE A 382 3.81 -13.47 -25.29
CA ILE A 382 2.63 -12.80 -25.83
C ILE A 382 1.88 -13.73 -26.80
N ASP A 383 2.58 -14.35 -27.74
CA ASP A 383 1.98 -15.26 -28.73
C ASP A 383 1.39 -16.50 -28.09
N THR A 384 2.07 -17.07 -27.08
CA THR A 384 1.55 -18.23 -26.35
C THR A 384 0.31 -17.86 -25.54
N ALA A 385 0.30 -16.69 -24.88
CA ALA A 385 -0.85 -16.21 -24.13
C ALA A 385 -2.07 -16.03 -25.06
N LYS A 386 -1.86 -15.41 -26.23
CA LYS A 386 -2.90 -15.31 -27.28
C LYS A 386 -3.41 -16.68 -27.72
N ALA A 387 -2.51 -17.61 -28.04
CA ALA A 387 -2.87 -18.95 -28.51
C ALA A 387 -3.64 -19.78 -27.46
N CYS A 388 -3.39 -19.53 -26.16
CA CYS A 388 -4.08 -20.19 -25.06
C CYS A 388 -5.42 -19.53 -24.68
N GLY A 389 -5.78 -18.42 -25.31
CA GLY A 389 -7.00 -17.67 -24.99
C GLY A 389 -6.94 -16.93 -23.65
N VAL A 390 -5.75 -16.55 -23.20
CA VAL A 390 -5.58 -15.72 -22.00
C VAL A 390 -6.32 -14.41 -22.20
N LYS A 391 -7.03 -13.91 -21.18
CA LYS A 391 -7.82 -12.67 -21.34
C LYS A 391 -6.97 -11.43 -21.14
N ARG A 392 -6.07 -11.45 -20.15
CA ARG A 392 -5.22 -10.29 -19.80
C ARG A 392 -3.73 -10.62 -19.69
N ILE A 393 -2.89 -9.73 -20.19
CA ILE A 393 -1.44 -9.77 -19.97
C ILE A 393 -0.99 -8.60 -19.09
N CYS A 394 -0.23 -8.90 -18.04
CA CYS A 394 0.34 -7.90 -17.15
C CYS A 394 1.85 -7.84 -17.38
N TYR A 395 2.39 -6.67 -17.72
CA TYR A 395 3.79 -6.53 -18.13
C TYR A 395 4.52 -5.48 -17.31
N THR A 396 5.67 -5.87 -16.78
CA THR A 396 6.64 -4.96 -16.15
C THR A 396 7.51 -4.31 -17.22
N SER A 397 7.13 -3.11 -17.63
CA SER A 397 7.85 -2.25 -18.56
C SER A 397 8.84 -1.33 -17.84
N PHE A 398 9.50 -0.45 -18.60
CA PHE A 398 10.55 0.44 -18.11
C PHE A 398 10.21 1.90 -18.39
N VAL A 399 10.61 2.82 -17.51
CA VAL A 399 10.41 4.26 -17.74
C VAL A 399 11.04 4.71 -19.06
N GLY A 400 10.27 5.46 -19.85
CA GLY A 400 10.64 5.86 -21.21
C GLY A 400 10.21 4.89 -22.31
N ALA A 401 9.67 3.70 -21.97
CA ALA A 401 9.11 2.77 -22.95
C ALA A 401 7.86 3.32 -23.66
N GLY A 402 7.19 4.31 -23.08
CA GLY A 402 6.10 5.05 -23.71
C GLY A 402 6.49 6.12 -24.72
N SER A 403 7.76 6.17 -25.15
CA SER A 403 8.23 7.17 -26.11
C SER A 403 7.36 7.22 -27.37
N THR A 404 7.10 8.43 -27.86
CA THR A 404 6.38 8.69 -29.12
C THR A 404 7.34 8.99 -30.28
N ALA A 405 8.63 8.71 -30.13
CA ALA A 405 9.62 8.97 -31.16
C ALA A 405 9.34 8.14 -32.43
N GLU A 406 9.53 8.75 -33.60
CA GLU A 406 9.22 8.12 -34.88
C GLU A 406 10.23 7.02 -35.25
N ASN A 407 11.51 7.21 -34.90
CA ASN A 407 12.56 6.21 -35.12
C ASN A 407 12.97 5.56 -33.81
N GLU A 408 13.23 4.26 -33.86
CA GLU A 408 13.69 3.49 -32.70
C GLU A 408 15.05 3.99 -32.16
N GLU A 409 15.89 4.53 -33.03
CA GLU A 409 17.19 5.10 -32.69
C GLU A 409 17.08 6.31 -31.75
N ASP A 410 15.95 7.04 -31.83
CA ASP A 410 15.64 8.21 -31.02
C ASP A 410 15.11 7.82 -29.61
N ILE A 411 14.78 6.53 -29.39
CA ILE A 411 14.39 6.01 -28.08
C ILE A 411 15.67 5.68 -27.29
N PRO A 412 15.78 6.13 -26.02
CA PRO A 412 16.93 5.82 -25.17
C PRO A 412 17.18 4.30 -25.10
N PHE A 413 18.46 3.92 -25.03
CA PHE A 413 18.88 2.52 -25.18
C PHE A 413 18.17 1.54 -24.24
N LEU A 414 18.04 1.90 -22.96
CA LEU A 414 17.43 1.02 -21.94
C LEU A 414 15.92 0.77 -22.14
N PRO A 415 15.05 1.78 -22.33
CA PRO A 415 13.63 1.57 -22.60
C PRO A 415 13.33 0.99 -23.99
N ARG A 416 14.28 0.98 -24.93
CA ARG A 416 14.03 0.61 -26.33
C ARG A 416 13.39 -0.77 -26.50
N ASP A 417 13.90 -1.78 -25.80
CA ASP A 417 13.31 -3.12 -25.84
C ASP A 417 11.94 -3.15 -25.17
N HIS A 418 11.76 -2.41 -24.08
CA HIS A 418 10.48 -2.34 -23.39
C HIS A 418 9.42 -1.64 -24.26
N HIS A 419 9.79 -0.57 -24.98
CA HIS A 419 8.96 0.07 -25.98
C HIS A 419 8.51 -0.93 -27.05
N PHE A 420 9.45 -1.70 -27.61
CA PHE A 420 9.13 -2.76 -28.56
C PHE A 420 8.11 -3.76 -27.99
N VAL A 421 8.31 -4.20 -26.75
CA VAL A 421 7.40 -5.15 -26.09
C VAL A 421 6.02 -4.55 -25.85
N GLU A 422 5.92 -3.28 -25.42
CA GLU A 422 4.63 -2.58 -25.31
C GLU A 422 3.90 -2.55 -26.64
N GLN A 423 4.59 -2.25 -27.76
CA GLN A 423 3.97 -2.30 -29.09
C GLN A 423 3.46 -3.70 -29.46
N GLN A 424 4.18 -4.76 -29.09
CA GLN A 424 3.71 -6.14 -29.30
C GLN A 424 2.46 -6.45 -28.46
N ILE A 425 2.40 -5.93 -27.21
CA ILE A 425 1.23 -6.08 -26.35
C ILE A 425 0.04 -5.30 -26.92
N TYR A 426 0.22 -4.07 -27.38
CA TYR A 426 -0.84 -3.27 -28.01
C TYR A 426 -1.38 -3.94 -29.27
N ALA A 427 -0.49 -4.52 -30.09
CA ALA A 427 -0.87 -5.27 -31.30
C ALA A 427 -1.45 -6.66 -31.01
N SER A 428 -1.35 -7.16 -29.76
CA SER A 428 -1.73 -8.53 -29.41
C SER A 428 -3.24 -8.76 -29.48
N GLY A 429 -4.05 -7.72 -29.21
CA GLY A 429 -5.50 -7.83 -29.02
C GLY A 429 -5.93 -8.38 -27.65
N LEU A 430 -4.97 -8.70 -26.76
CA LEU A 430 -5.22 -9.06 -25.37
C LEU A 430 -5.60 -7.79 -24.57
N GLN A 431 -6.38 -7.96 -23.50
CA GLN A 431 -6.42 -6.91 -22.48
C GLN A 431 -5.05 -6.79 -21.85
N TYR A 432 -4.63 -5.59 -21.46
CA TYR A 432 -3.30 -5.42 -20.87
C TYR A 432 -3.29 -4.53 -19.62
N SER A 433 -2.29 -4.73 -18.79
CA SER A 433 -1.87 -3.79 -17.76
C SER A 433 -0.37 -3.66 -17.84
N ILE A 434 0.13 -2.44 -18.07
CA ILE A 434 1.57 -2.21 -18.27
C ILE A 434 2.08 -1.28 -17.18
N GLN A 435 3.04 -1.74 -16.41
CA GLN A 435 3.66 -0.97 -15.34
C GLN A 435 5.02 -0.45 -15.81
N ARG A 436 5.17 0.86 -16.02
CA ARG A 436 6.45 1.45 -16.48
C ARG A 436 7.31 1.83 -15.29
N ASN A 437 8.31 1.01 -14.97
CA ASN A 437 9.01 1.09 -13.69
C ASN A 437 10.40 1.75 -13.78
N PHE A 438 10.83 2.33 -12.67
CA PHE A 438 12.20 2.78 -12.39
C PHE A 438 12.61 2.37 -10.96
N LEU A 439 12.67 1.05 -10.71
CA LEU A 439 13.18 0.35 -9.50
C LEU A 439 12.36 0.45 -8.17
N ASP A 440 12.33 -0.72 -7.48
CA ASP A 440 12.06 -1.07 -6.07
C ASP A 440 10.76 -0.69 -5.30
N ASP A 441 9.56 -1.02 -5.81
CA ASP A 441 8.44 -1.70 -5.04
C ASP A 441 7.45 -2.40 -6.01
N CYS A 442 7.91 -2.68 -7.23
CA CYS A 442 7.01 -2.98 -8.34
C CYS A 442 6.34 -4.36 -8.24
N GLY A 443 6.82 -5.24 -7.35
CA GLY A 443 6.34 -6.61 -7.25
C GLY A 443 4.90 -6.66 -6.74
N ARG A 444 4.55 -5.79 -5.80
CA ARG A 444 3.21 -5.69 -5.24
C ARG A 444 2.19 -5.18 -6.26
N VAL A 445 2.57 -4.16 -7.03
CA VAL A 445 1.77 -3.63 -8.14
C VAL A 445 1.58 -4.71 -9.21
N GLN A 446 2.64 -5.43 -9.57
CA GLN A 446 2.56 -6.51 -10.55
C GLN A 446 1.59 -7.62 -10.12
N ALA A 447 1.62 -8.00 -8.84
CA ALA A 447 0.67 -8.97 -8.27
C ALA A 447 -0.77 -8.44 -8.23
N ALA A 448 -0.97 -7.17 -7.88
CA ALA A 448 -2.28 -6.53 -7.89
C ALA A 448 -2.89 -6.47 -9.31
N LEU A 449 -2.08 -6.10 -10.32
CA LEU A 449 -2.49 -6.09 -11.73
C LEU A 449 -2.84 -7.49 -12.23
N LEU A 450 -2.01 -8.50 -11.89
CA LEU A 450 -2.26 -9.91 -12.22
C LEU A 450 -3.62 -10.36 -11.71
N LEU A 451 -3.96 -10.04 -10.45
CA LEU A 451 -5.22 -10.41 -9.80
C LEU A 451 -6.38 -9.44 -10.12
N GLY A 452 -6.20 -8.57 -11.12
CA GLY A 452 -7.27 -7.70 -11.64
C GLY A 452 -7.70 -6.58 -10.70
N ARG A 453 -6.80 -6.09 -9.84
CA ARG A 453 -7.04 -4.95 -8.95
C ARG A 453 -6.80 -3.58 -9.62
N GLY A 454 -6.56 -3.55 -10.93
CA GLY A 454 -6.41 -2.33 -11.74
C GLY A 454 -7.31 -2.33 -12.98
N GLU A 455 -7.49 -1.18 -13.60
CA GLU A 455 -8.29 -1.07 -14.82
C GLU A 455 -7.61 -1.79 -16.01
N PRO A 456 -8.34 -2.60 -16.79
CA PRO A 456 -7.80 -3.20 -17.99
C PRO A 456 -7.52 -2.13 -19.05
N ASN A 457 -6.48 -2.34 -19.82
CA ASN A 457 -5.93 -1.42 -20.84
C ASN A 457 -5.43 -0.08 -20.26
N HIS A 458 -5.10 -0.07 -18.97
CA HIS A 458 -4.49 1.06 -18.31
C HIS A 458 -2.97 0.87 -18.17
N VAL A 459 -2.23 1.95 -18.36
CA VAL A 459 -0.79 2.04 -18.10
C VAL A 459 -0.61 2.95 -16.89
N PRO A 460 -0.54 2.41 -15.66
CA PRO A 460 -0.21 3.24 -14.50
C PRO A 460 1.11 3.97 -14.76
N VAL A 461 1.04 5.30 -14.83
CA VAL A 461 2.17 6.17 -15.22
C VAL A 461 3.12 6.41 -14.03
N HIS A 462 2.71 6.04 -12.81
CA HIS A 462 3.48 6.20 -11.59
C HIS A 462 3.22 4.98 -10.70
N ALA A 463 4.24 4.15 -10.52
CA ALA A 463 4.19 2.97 -9.67
C ALA A 463 5.51 2.80 -8.93
#